data_AF-A0A2T4UJV7-F1
#
_entry.id   AF-A0A2T4UJV7-F1
#
_cell.length_a   1.000
_cell.length_b   1.000
_cell.length_c   1.000
_cell.angle_alpha   90.00
_cell.angle_beta   90.00
_cell.angle_gamma   90.00
#
_symmetry.space_group_name_H-M   'P 1'
#
loop_
_entity.id
_entity.type
_entity.pdbx_description
1 polymer ?
#
loop_
_entity_poly.entity_id
_entity_poly.type
_entity_poly.pdbx_seq_one_letter_code
_entity_poly.pdbx_strand_id
1 'polypeptide(L)'
;MPRIATLLLALLAALALAAGPAAARDSHAPAGARGDWLPSDVWVMSGWLPYDEARLESLLHVTRQDLDAWLDDRRSLGALAARHGHPDRRRLAALLVAPRAADHRGTPLATLRARALDTLTQPHLARHLLFHVYHSHQLPRHARQVFGVSTAGYLRLRDRGRTPRRIAAAGGLSGRSLHGRLHAFFADRARRGVAAGAISPREARDLLAVQDAGLDAYIDRPYRTSAQQACYAGQHHHDGGHDSRECPGTGGQMDMS
;
A
#
# COMPACT_ATOMS: atom_id res chain seq x y z
N MET A 1 -8.05 -41.74 32.20
CA MET A 1 -7.13 -40.77 31.55
C MET A 1 -7.30 -40.58 30.03
N PRO A 2 -7.87 -41.49 29.19
CA PRO A 2 -7.92 -41.25 27.74
C PRO A 2 -8.92 -40.16 27.31
N ARG A 3 -9.99 -39.92 28.07
CA ARG A 3 -11.06 -38.95 27.74
C ARG A 3 -10.60 -37.49 27.77
N ILE A 4 -9.65 -37.14 28.64
CA ILE A 4 -9.12 -35.77 28.75
C ILE A 4 -8.24 -35.44 27.53
N ALA A 5 -7.43 -36.41 27.09
CA ALA A 5 -6.60 -36.26 25.90
C ALA A 5 -7.44 -36.09 24.62
N THR A 6 -8.57 -36.82 24.49
CA THR A 6 -9.46 -36.69 23.33
C THR A 6 -10.17 -35.32 23.30
N LEU A 7 -10.59 -34.81 24.45
CA LEU A 7 -11.21 -33.48 24.56
C LEU A 7 -10.22 -32.36 24.23
N LEU A 8 -8.97 -32.46 24.69
CA LEU A 8 -7.91 -31.49 24.35
C LEU A 8 -7.57 -31.52 22.86
N LEU A 9 -7.47 -32.69 22.24
CA LEU A 9 -7.25 -32.82 20.79
C LEU A 9 -8.41 -32.27 19.96
N ALA A 10 -9.66 -32.52 20.38
CA ALA A 10 -10.84 -31.98 19.71
C ALA A 10 -10.93 -30.44 19.85
N LEU A 11 -10.58 -29.90 21.02
CA LEU A 11 -10.54 -28.46 21.27
C LEU A 11 -9.43 -27.77 20.45
N LEU A 12 -8.25 -28.37 20.38
CA LEU A 12 -7.14 -27.88 19.56
C LEU A 12 -7.45 -27.95 18.05
N ALA A 13 -8.11 -29.03 17.59
CA ALA A 13 -8.56 -29.14 16.21
C ALA A 13 -9.64 -28.09 15.88
N ALA A 14 -10.57 -27.83 16.80
CA ALA A 14 -11.60 -26.80 16.63
C ALA A 14 -11.00 -25.37 16.62
N LEU A 15 -10.00 -25.11 17.46
CA LEU A 15 -9.27 -23.84 17.49
C LEU A 15 -8.43 -23.62 16.22
N ALA A 16 -7.83 -24.69 15.67
CA ALA A 16 -7.10 -24.63 14.40
C ALA A 16 -8.02 -24.40 13.19
N LEU A 17 -9.26 -24.90 13.23
CA LEU A 17 -10.28 -24.67 12.19
C LEU A 17 -10.91 -23.27 12.23
N ALA A 18 -10.88 -22.59 13.39
CA ALA A 18 -11.41 -21.25 13.55
C ALA A 18 -10.44 -20.14 13.10
N ALA A 19 -9.14 -20.45 12.96
CA ALA A 19 -8.12 -19.52 12.48
C ALA A 19 -8.10 -19.45 10.94
N GLY A 20 -9.21 -19.04 10.34
CA GLY A 20 -9.26 -18.71 8.90
C GLY A 20 -8.42 -17.47 8.56
N PRO A 21 -7.95 -17.32 7.31
CA PRO A 21 -7.20 -16.12 6.90
C PRO A 21 -8.01 -14.85 7.16
N ALA A 22 -7.35 -13.76 7.56
CA ALA A 22 -8.00 -12.46 7.75
C ALA A 22 -8.77 -12.10 6.49
N ALA A 23 -10.09 -11.96 6.65
CA ALA A 23 -10.91 -11.38 5.62
C ALA A 23 -10.41 -9.97 5.32
N ALA A 24 -10.38 -9.63 4.03
CA ALA A 24 -10.11 -8.28 3.58
C ALA A 24 -11.00 -7.26 4.31
N ARG A 25 -10.38 -6.16 4.75
CA ARG A 25 -11.05 -5.08 5.50
C ARG A 25 -11.82 -4.13 4.58
N ASP A 26 -11.42 -4.08 3.32
CA ASP A 26 -12.04 -3.31 2.27
C ASP A 26 -13.33 -4.01 1.80
N SER A 27 -14.45 -3.29 1.84
CA SER A 27 -15.78 -3.82 1.50
C SER A 27 -15.93 -4.19 0.02
N HIS A 28 -15.00 -3.79 -0.84
CA HIS A 28 -14.97 -4.18 -2.25
C HIS A 28 -14.24 -5.50 -2.50
N ALA A 29 -13.60 -6.07 -1.48
CA ALA A 29 -12.86 -7.30 -1.63
C ALA A 29 -13.80 -8.49 -1.87
N PRO A 30 -13.43 -9.44 -2.76
CA PRO A 30 -14.22 -10.63 -2.97
C PRO A 30 -14.25 -11.50 -1.71
N ALA A 31 -15.29 -12.31 -1.57
CA ALA A 31 -15.41 -13.24 -0.44
C ALA A 31 -14.16 -14.16 -0.36
N GLY A 32 -13.57 -14.25 0.84
CA GLY A 32 -12.34 -15.02 1.06
C GLY A 32 -11.04 -14.34 0.62
N ALA A 33 -11.10 -13.09 0.16
CA ALA A 33 -9.90 -12.30 -0.10
C ALA A 33 -9.05 -12.12 1.17
N ARG A 34 -7.74 -12.11 0.97
CA ARG A 34 -6.75 -11.87 2.02
C ARG A 34 -6.89 -10.45 2.60
N GLY A 35 -6.45 -10.28 3.84
CA GLY A 35 -6.40 -8.99 4.53
C GLY A 35 -5.67 -7.87 3.78
N ASP A 36 -4.69 -8.24 2.94
CA ASP A 36 -3.88 -7.34 2.10
C ASP A 36 -4.41 -7.19 0.66
N TRP A 37 -5.67 -7.59 0.40
CA TRP A 37 -6.27 -7.44 -0.91
C TRP A 37 -6.40 -5.97 -1.32
N LEU A 38 -6.15 -5.73 -2.61
CA LEU A 38 -6.36 -4.46 -3.30
C LEU A 38 -6.95 -4.74 -4.69
N PRO A 39 -7.76 -3.83 -5.25
CA PRO A 39 -8.18 -3.92 -6.65
C PRO A 39 -6.97 -3.96 -7.58
N SER A 40 -7.03 -4.80 -8.62
CA SER A 40 -5.95 -4.92 -9.62
C SER A 40 -5.91 -3.77 -10.64
N ASP A 41 -6.67 -2.71 -10.40
CA ASP A 41 -6.76 -1.54 -11.26
C ASP A 41 -5.43 -0.80 -11.39
N VAL A 42 -5.16 -0.26 -12.58
CA VAL A 42 -3.90 0.43 -12.88
C VAL A 42 -3.65 1.62 -11.94
N TRP A 43 -4.69 2.36 -11.54
CA TRP A 43 -4.54 3.53 -10.67
C TRP A 43 -4.20 3.13 -9.23
N VAL A 44 -4.82 2.06 -8.72
CA VAL A 44 -4.51 1.48 -7.40
C VAL A 44 -3.07 0.97 -7.39
N MET A 45 -2.76 0.11 -8.36
CA MET A 45 -1.47 -0.58 -8.39
C MET A 45 -0.31 0.35 -8.83
N SER A 46 -0.63 1.56 -9.30
CA SER A 46 0.34 2.62 -9.58
C SER A 46 0.33 3.74 -8.54
N GLY A 47 -0.45 3.66 -7.47
CA GLY A 47 -0.47 4.68 -6.41
C GLY A 47 -0.88 6.07 -6.92
N TRP A 48 -1.84 6.14 -7.83
CA TRP A 48 -2.32 7.40 -8.40
C TRP A 48 -3.56 7.89 -7.64
N LEU A 49 -3.41 8.90 -6.79
CA LEU A 49 -4.55 9.51 -6.11
C LEU A 49 -5.46 10.25 -7.12
N PRO A 50 -6.79 10.10 -7.03
CA PRO A 50 -7.74 10.73 -7.96
C PRO A 50 -7.95 12.23 -7.69
N TYR A 51 -7.31 12.77 -6.66
CA TYR A 51 -7.30 14.17 -6.22
C TYR A 51 -5.93 14.52 -5.65
N ASP A 52 -5.66 15.81 -5.46
CA ASP A 52 -4.42 16.26 -4.81
C ASP A 52 -4.51 16.03 -3.29
N GLU A 53 -3.50 15.41 -2.67
CA GLU A 53 -3.50 15.16 -1.22
C GLU A 53 -3.61 16.47 -0.42
N ALA A 54 -2.92 17.52 -0.86
CA ALA A 54 -3.02 18.86 -0.26
C ALA A 54 -4.46 19.41 -0.25
N ARG A 55 -5.32 18.98 -1.19
CA ARG A 55 -6.74 19.35 -1.20
C ARG A 55 -7.51 18.64 -0.09
N LEU A 56 -7.21 17.37 0.15
CA LEU A 56 -7.77 16.59 1.26
C LEU A 56 -7.39 17.22 2.60
N GLU A 57 -6.10 17.47 2.80
CA GLU A 57 -5.56 18.14 3.99
C GLU A 57 -6.24 19.50 4.24
N SER A 58 -6.33 20.33 3.20
CA SER A 58 -6.98 21.64 3.28
C SER A 58 -8.48 21.57 3.59
N LEU A 59 -9.22 20.61 3.02
CA LEU A 59 -10.66 20.47 3.26
C LEU A 59 -10.97 19.94 4.66
N LEU A 60 -10.09 19.11 5.21
CA LEU A 60 -10.28 18.51 6.53
C LEU A 60 -9.57 19.29 7.65
N HIS A 61 -8.72 20.26 7.32
CA HIS A 61 -7.83 20.94 8.28
C HIS A 61 -6.96 19.95 9.05
N VAL A 62 -6.34 19.03 8.32
CA VAL A 62 -5.42 18.00 8.84
C VAL A 62 -4.10 18.05 8.10
N THR A 63 -3.07 17.47 8.71
CA THR A 63 -1.76 17.26 8.09
C THR A 63 -1.60 15.81 7.64
N ARG A 64 -0.61 15.53 6.79
CA ARG A 64 -0.18 14.16 6.48
C ARG A 64 0.14 13.31 7.71
N GLN A 65 0.70 13.91 8.77
CA GLN A 65 0.97 13.21 10.03
C GLN A 65 -0.34 12.79 10.73
N ASP A 66 -1.37 13.65 10.71
CA ASP A 66 -2.69 13.29 11.24
C ASP A 66 -3.33 12.16 10.43
N LEU A 67 -3.15 12.17 9.10
CA LEU A 67 -3.63 11.09 8.22
C LEU A 67 -2.94 9.75 8.56
N ASP A 68 -1.62 9.76 8.78
CA ASP A 68 -0.85 8.56 9.13
C ASP A 68 -1.23 8.02 10.51
N ALA A 69 -1.36 8.91 11.51
CA ALA A 69 -1.82 8.53 12.85
C ALA A 69 -3.27 7.99 12.86
N TRP A 70 -4.10 8.41 11.90
CA TRP A 70 -5.49 7.96 11.78
C TRP A 70 -5.64 6.62 11.06
N LEU A 71 -4.90 6.37 9.98
CA LEU A 71 -5.15 5.24 9.08
C LEU A 71 -4.49 3.93 9.57
N ASP A 72 -5.32 3.00 10.06
CA ASP A 72 -4.90 1.69 10.60
C ASP A 72 -5.61 0.48 9.96
N ASP A 73 -6.01 0.62 8.70
CA ASP A 73 -6.83 -0.33 7.92
C ASP A 73 -8.23 -0.62 8.48
N ARG A 74 -8.61 -0.07 9.64
CA ARG A 74 -9.98 -0.17 10.20
C ARG A 74 -10.68 1.20 10.16
N ARG A 75 -9.96 2.27 10.50
CA ARG A 75 -10.45 3.64 10.43
C ARG A 75 -10.29 4.18 9.01
N SER A 76 -11.40 4.62 8.39
CA SER A 76 -11.40 5.16 7.03
C SER A 76 -11.23 6.66 6.98
N LEU A 77 -10.78 7.20 5.84
CA LEU A 77 -10.76 8.64 5.59
C LEU A 77 -12.15 9.27 5.68
N GLY A 78 -13.20 8.54 5.29
CA GLY A 78 -14.59 9.01 5.43
C GLY A 78 -15.03 9.15 6.89
N ALA A 79 -14.51 8.33 7.80
CA ALA A 79 -14.76 8.48 9.23
C ALA A 79 -13.99 9.67 9.82
N LEU A 80 -12.76 9.91 9.37
CA LEU A 80 -12.02 11.14 9.71
C LEU A 80 -12.76 12.38 9.21
N ALA A 81 -13.13 12.38 7.93
CA ALA A 81 -13.86 13.47 7.29
C ALA A 81 -15.13 13.86 8.05
N ALA A 82 -15.92 12.87 8.52
CA ALA A 82 -17.11 13.13 9.31
C ALA A 82 -16.81 13.87 10.62
N ARG A 83 -15.70 13.54 11.30
CA ARG A 83 -15.23 14.25 12.50
C ARG A 83 -14.79 15.69 12.21
N HIS A 84 -14.41 15.96 10.97
CA HIS A 84 -13.97 17.26 10.47
C HIS A 84 -15.06 17.99 9.66
N GLY A 85 -16.34 17.68 9.92
CA GLY A 85 -17.47 18.42 9.35
C GLY A 85 -17.94 17.99 7.96
N HIS A 86 -17.43 16.88 7.42
CA HIS A 86 -17.81 16.33 6.11
C HIS A 86 -18.46 14.94 6.23
N PRO A 87 -19.69 14.83 6.77
CA PRO A 87 -20.35 13.53 6.96
C PRO A 87 -20.80 12.86 5.64
N ASP A 88 -21.06 13.66 4.59
CA ASP A 88 -21.42 13.15 3.27
C ASP A 88 -20.16 12.87 2.42
N ARG A 89 -19.80 11.58 2.34
CA ARG A 89 -18.64 11.11 1.58
C ARG A 89 -18.77 11.35 0.08
N ARG A 90 -19.99 11.32 -0.49
CA ARG A 90 -20.19 11.57 -1.93
C ARG A 90 -19.97 13.04 -2.25
N ARG A 91 -20.47 13.93 -1.40
CA ARG A 91 -20.21 15.37 -1.48
C ARG A 91 -18.71 15.67 -1.32
N LEU A 92 -18.04 15.05 -0.34
CA LEU A 92 -16.59 15.23 -0.17
C LEU A 92 -15.79 14.72 -1.38
N ALA A 93 -16.11 13.53 -1.91
CA ALA A 93 -15.49 13.01 -3.12
C ALA A 93 -15.64 13.99 -4.30
N ALA A 94 -16.80 14.62 -4.46
CA ALA A 94 -17.01 15.65 -5.47
C ALA A 94 -16.16 16.91 -5.23
N LEU A 95 -16.01 17.36 -3.98
CA LEU A 95 -15.19 18.52 -3.60
C LEU A 95 -13.68 18.29 -3.81
N LEU A 96 -13.22 17.06 -3.56
CA LEU A 96 -11.84 16.65 -3.75
C LEU A 96 -11.42 16.73 -5.22
N VAL A 97 -12.28 16.25 -6.12
CA VAL A 97 -11.99 16.21 -7.56
C VAL A 97 -12.49 17.42 -8.33
N ALA A 98 -13.22 18.35 -7.70
CA ALA A 98 -13.76 19.55 -8.36
C ALA A 98 -12.73 20.35 -9.18
N PRO A 99 -11.47 20.55 -8.72
CA PRO A 99 -10.44 21.23 -9.51
C PRO A 99 -10.13 20.54 -10.84
N ARG A 100 -10.38 19.23 -10.95
CA ARG A 100 -10.13 18.44 -12.17
C ARG A 100 -11.22 18.62 -13.23
N ALA A 101 -12.35 19.27 -12.92
CA ALA A 101 -13.46 19.42 -13.85
C ALA A 101 -13.09 20.23 -15.12
N ALA A 102 -12.21 21.21 -14.97
CA ALA A 102 -11.73 22.05 -16.08
C ALA A 102 -10.68 21.35 -16.97
N ASP A 103 -10.12 20.21 -16.53
CA ASP A 103 -8.96 19.56 -17.14
C ASP A 103 -9.23 18.05 -17.39
N HIS A 104 -10.38 17.74 -17.99
CA HIS A 104 -10.88 16.36 -18.15
C HIS A 104 -10.25 15.60 -19.33
N ARG A 105 -9.00 15.87 -19.70
CA ARG A 105 -8.31 15.06 -20.71
C ARG A 105 -7.99 13.69 -20.11
N GLY A 106 -8.57 12.63 -20.68
CA GLY A 106 -8.34 11.24 -20.27
C GLY A 106 -9.46 10.66 -19.41
N THR A 107 -9.24 10.51 -18.10
CA THR A 107 -10.18 9.86 -17.19
C THR A 107 -11.45 10.71 -16.98
N PRO A 108 -12.67 10.17 -17.17
CA PRO A 108 -13.91 10.91 -16.93
C PRO A 108 -14.02 11.40 -15.49
N LEU A 109 -14.59 12.60 -15.28
CA LEU A 109 -14.77 13.16 -13.93
C LEU A 109 -15.62 12.26 -13.03
N ALA A 110 -16.61 11.56 -13.59
CA ALA A 110 -17.41 10.58 -12.85
C ALA A 110 -16.55 9.41 -12.32
N THR A 111 -15.57 8.95 -13.10
CA THR A 111 -14.60 7.92 -12.67
C THR A 111 -13.68 8.45 -11.57
N LEU A 112 -13.20 9.70 -11.66
CA LEU A 112 -12.41 10.30 -10.59
C LEU A 112 -13.21 10.43 -9.29
N ARG A 113 -14.49 10.84 -9.37
CA ARG A 113 -15.39 10.89 -8.21
C ARG A 113 -15.60 9.51 -7.58
N ALA A 114 -15.80 8.47 -8.40
CA ALA A 114 -15.95 7.11 -7.91
C ALA A 114 -14.69 6.64 -7.18
N ARG A 115 -13.51 6.81 -7.79
CA ARG A 115 -12.22 6.47 -7.15
C ARG A 115 -11.99 7.27 -5.87
N ALA A 116 -12.34 8.56 -5.86
CA ALA A 116 -12.25 9.38 -4.65
C ALA A 116 -13.16 8.83 -3.54
N LEU A 117 -14.39 8.43 -3.87
CA LEU A 117 -15.28 7.76 -2.93
C LEU A 117 -14.70 6.43 -2.44
N ASP A 118 -14.05 5.65 -3.30
CA ASP A 118 -13.36 4.42 -2.88
C ASP A 118 -12.29 4.73 -1.84
N THR A 119 -11.44 5.74 -2.05
CA THR A 119 -10.45 6.14 -1.02
C THR A 119 -11.08 6.61 0.29
N LEU A 120 -12.29 7.18 0.26
CA LEU A 120 -13.00 7.59 1.47
C LEU A 120 -13.66 6.42 2.21
N THR A 121 -13.92 5.31 1.52
CA THR A 121 -14.68 4.17 2.06
C THR A 121 -13.79 2.98 2.43
N GLN A 122 -12.72 2.75 1.66
CA GLN A 122 -11.83 1.59 1.74
C GLN A 122 -10.56 1.97 2.53
N PRO A 123 -10.46 1.64 3.85
CA PRO A 123 -9.35 2.08 4.68
C PRO A 123 -7.98 1.52 4.25
N HIS A 124 -7.92 0.27 3.79
CA HIS A 124 -6.66 -0.34 3.35
C HIS A 124 -6.21 0.26 2.01
N LEU A 125 -7.12 0.42 1.05
CA LEU A 125 -6.86 1.15 -0.19
C LEU A 125 -6.34 2.58 0.07
N ALA A 126 -6.97 3.33 0.98
CA ALA A 126 -6.56 4.70 1.29
C ALA A 126 -5.11 4.75 1.80
N ARG A 127 -4.77 3.89 2.76
CA ARG A 127 -3.43 3.76 3.31
C ARG A 127 -2.42 3.31 2.25
N HIS A 128 -2.81 2.39 1.37
CA HIS A 128 -1.97 1.96 0.25
C HIS A 128 -1.62 3.12 -0.68
N LEU A 129 -2.60 3.94 -1.06
CA LEU A 129 -2.36 5.06 -1.95
C LEU A 129 -1.55 6.18 -1.31
N LEU A 130 -1.79 6.49 -0.03
CA LEU A 130 -1.12 7.59 0.67
C LEU A 130 0.29 7.23 1.14
N PHE A 131 0.50 6.02 1.66
CA PHE A 131 1.70 5.67 2.42
C PHE A 131 2.53 4.51 1.85
N HIS A 132 2.05 3.81 0.82
CA HIS A 132 2.82 2.75 0.14
C HIS A 132 3.41 3.22 -1.20
N VAL A 133 4.11 4.36 -1.16
CA VAL A 133 4.61 5.09 -2.34
C VAL A 133 5.56 4.29 -3.25
N TYR A 134 6.24 3.26 -2.74
CA TYR A 134 7.11 2.37 -3.54
C TYR A 134 6.47 1.05 -3.95
N HIS A 135 5.21 0.79 -3.57
CA HIS A 135 4.52 -0.44 -3.93
C HIS A 135 4.02 -0.37 -5.37
N SER A 136 4.85 -0.83 -6.30
CA SER A 136 4.51 -0.91 -7.72
C SER A 136 4.60 -2.34 -8.21
N HIS A 137 3.45 -2.91 -8.58
CA HIS A 137 3.35 -4.19 -9.30
C HIS A 137 4.12 -4.21 -10.62
N GLN A 138 4.51 -3.04 -11.14
CA GLN A 138 5.28 -2.91 -12.37
C GLN A 138 6.79 -3.13 -12.13
N LEU A 139 7.31 -2.96 -10.90
CA LEU A 139 8.74 -3.18 -10.64
C LEU A 139 9.24 -4.59 -11.03
N PRO A 140 8.53 -5.69 -10.69
CA PRO A 140 8.90 -7.02 -11.20
C PRO A 140 8.91 -7.10 -12.73
N ARG A 141 7.95 -6.46 -13.42
CA ARG A 141 7.86 -6.47 -14.90
C ARG A 141 8.99 -5.68 -15.55
N HIS A 142 9.48 -4.64 -14.87
CA HIS A 142 10.62 -3.82 -15.29
C HIS A 142 11.94 -4.24 -14.63
N ALA A 143 12.01 -5.44 -14.05
CA ALA A 143 13.15 -5.87 -13.25
C ALA A 143 14.49 -5.79 -14.02
N ARG A 144 14.48 -6.13 -15.31
CA ARG A 144 15.68 -6.05 -16.15
C ARG A 144 16.16 -4.62 -16.33
N GLN A 145 15.23 -3.70 -16.56
CA GLN A 145 15.52 -2.29 -16.77
C GLN A 145 15.96 -1.61 -15.48
N VAL A 146 15.36 -1.95 -14.34
CA VAL A 146 15.62 -1.26 -13.06
C VAL A 146 16.79 -1.90 -12.30
N PHE A 147 16.83 -3.24 -12.22
CA PHE A 147 17.74 -4.00 -11.36
C PHE A 147 18.77 -4.83 -12.13
N GLY A 148 18.70 -4.91 -13.46
CA GLY A 148 19.64 -5.72 -14.25
C GLY A 148 19.41 -7.23 -14.17
N VAL A 149 18.32 -7.69 -13.54
CA VAL A 149 17.97 -9.12 -13.40
C VAL A 149 16.67 -9.45 -14.11
N SER A 150 16.44 -10.71 -14.45
CA SER A 150 15.14 -11.16 -14.97
C SER A 150 14.04 -10.99 -13.91
N THR A 151 12.78 -10.94 -14.35
CA THR A 151 11.61 -10.91 -13.42
C THR A 151 11.62 -12.09 -12.46
N ALA A 152 11.89 -13.32 -12.94
CA ALA A 152 12.02 -14.49 -12.08
C ALA A 152 13.21 -14.37 -11.10
N GLY A 153 14.32 -13.76 -11.55
CA GLY A 153 15.46 -13.46 -10.69
C GLY A 153 15.14 -12.46 -9.59
N TYR A 154 14.44 -11.39 -9.93
CA TYR A 154 13.97 -10.38 -9.00
C TYR A 154 13.07 -10.99 -7.92
N LEU A 155 12.01 -11.71 -8.32
CA LEU A 155 11.07 -12.35 -7.39
C LEU A 155 11.79 -13.31 -6.44
N ARG A 156 12.62 -14.22 -6.97
CA ARG A 156 13.42 -15.15 -6.15
C ARG A 156 14.31 -14.42 -5.13
N LEU A 157 14.96 -13.32 -5.52
CA LEU A 157 15.83 -12.58 -4.61
C LEU A 157 15.02 -11.81 -3.56
N ARG A 158 13.83 -11.27 -3.92
CA ARG A 158 12.90 -10.70 -2.95
C ARG A 158 12.42 -11.71 -1.92
N ASP A 159 12.06 -12.91 -2.37
CA ASP A 159 11.56 -13.97 -1.48
C ASP A 159 12.63 -14.43 -0.48
N ARG A 160 13.90 -14.19 -0.79
CA ARG A 160 15.06 -14.37 0.11
C ARG A 160 15.37 -13.14 0.97
N GLY A 161 14.49 -12.14 1.00
CA GLY A 161 14.63 -10.93 1.80
C GLY A 161 15.74 -9.99 1.34
N ARG A 162 16.21 -10.09 0.08
CA ARG A 162 17.26 -9.19 -0.41
C ARG A 162 16.72 -7.76 -0.60
N THR A 163 17.54 -6.79 -0.21
CA THR A 163 17.26 -5.36 -0.42
C THR A 163 17.33 -5.03 -1.92
N PRO A 164 16.66 -3.97 -2.40
CA PRO A 164 16.77 -3.51 -3.78
C PRO A 164 18.22 -3.29 -4.22
N ARG A 165 19.05 -2.71 -3.34
CA ARG A 165 20.50 -2.52 -3.59
C ARG A 165 21.20 -3.85 -3.85
N ARG A 166 20.95 -4.87 -3.03
CA ARG A 166 21.55 -6.20 -3.20
C ARG A 166 21.06 -6.90 -4.47
N ILE A 167 19.80 -6.71 -4.84
CA ILE A 167 19.24 -7.24 -6.09
C ILE A 167 19.92 -6.58 -7.30
N ALA A 168 20.07 -5.25 -7.28
CA ALA A 168 20.73 -4.51 -8.35
C ALA A 168 22.22 -4.89 -8.49
N ALA A 169 22.92 -5.07 -7.38
CA ALA A 169 24.30 -5.55 -7.38
C ALA A 169 24.44 -6.94 -8.02
N ALA A 170 23.49 -7.84 -7.78
CA ALA A 170 23.44 -9.15 -8.44
C ALA A 170 23.19 -9.05 -9.96
N GLY A 171 22.61 -7.95 -10.43
CA GLY A 171 22.47 -7.59 -11.85
C GLY A 171 23.60 -6.73 -12.41
N GLY A 172 24.71 -6.54 -11.66
CA GLY A 172 25.87 -5.76 -12.09
C GLY A 172 25.69 -4.24 -12.02
N LEU A 173 24.70 -3.74 -11.28
CA LEU A 173 24.44 -2.31 -11.14
C LEU A 173 25.00 -1.74 -9.83
N SER A 174 25.58 -0.54 -9.92
CA SER A 174 25.96 0.25 -8.75
C SER A 174 24.73 0.84 -8.04
N GLY A 175 24.86 1.24 -6.77
CA GLY A 175 23.81 1.95 -6.05
C GLY A 175 23.36 3.25 -6.74
N ARG A 176 24.32 4.01 -7.30
CA ARG A 176 24.02 5.22 -8.09
C ARG A 176 23.22 4.90 -9.35
N SER A 177 23.58 3.82 -10.05
CA SER A 177 22.85 3.36 -11.23
C SER A 177 21.43 2.91 -10.87
N LEU A 178 21.25 2.21 -9.74
CA LEU A 178 19.93 1.83 -9.24
C LEU A 178 19.08 3.07 -8.91
N HIS A 179 19.62 4.02 -8.17
CA HIS A 179 18.93 5.25 -7.79
C HIS A 179 18.40 5.99 -9.03
N GLY A 180 19.27 6.25 -10.01
CA GLY A 180 18.87 6.92 -11.26
C GLY A 180 17.80 6.15 -12.05
N ARG A 181 17.86 4.81 -12.07
CA ARG A 181 16.87 3.96 -12.75
C ARG A 181 15.52 3.95 -12.04
N LEU A 182 15.51 3.92 -10.71
CA LEU A 182 14.28 3.99 -9.92
C LEU A 182 13.62 5.36 -10.07
N HIS A 183 14.38 6.45 -9.96
CA HIS A 183 13.87 7.80 -10.23
C HIS A 183 13.25 7.88 -11.64
N ALA A 184 13.98 7.45 -12.68
CA ALA A 184 13.47 7.47 -14.05
C ALA A 184 12.18 6.65 -14.21
N PHE A 185 12.12 5.47 -13.58
CA PHE A 185 10.92 4.62 -13.57
C PHE A 185 9.73 5.30 -12.88
N PHE A 186 9.93 5.94 -11.73
CA PHE A 186 8.87 6.63 -11.01
C PHE A 186 8.40 7.89 -11.71
N ALA A 187 9.32 8.68 -12.27
CA ALA A 187 8.99 9.85 -13.09
C ALA A 187 8.18 9.44 -14.32
N ASP A 188 8.54 8.33 -14.98
CA ASP A 188 7.82 7.81 -16.13
C ASP A 188 6.41 7.31 -15.77
N ARG A 189 6.27 6.62 -14.62
CA ARG A 189 4.97 6.25 -14.05
C ARG A 189 4.12 7.49 -13.77
N ALA A 190 4.68 8.53 -13.17
CA ALA A 190 3.97 9.78 -12.87
C ALA A 190 3.48 10.46 -14.16
N ARG A 191 4.34 10.58 -15.18
CA ARG A 191 3.96 11.12 -16.50
C ARG A 191 2.83 10.34 -17.15
N ARG A 192 2.86 9.00 -17.11
CA ARG A 192 1.75 8.17 -17.63
C ARG A 192 0.44 8.43 -16.91
N GLY A 193 0.48 8.58 -15.59
CA GLY A 193 -0.70 8.90 -14.79
C GLY A 193 -1.33 10.24 -15.21
N VAL A 194 -0.50 11.26 -15.40
CA VAL A 194 -0.93 12.59 -15.88
C VAL A 194 -1.51 12.49 -17.29
N ALA A 195 -0.81 11.81 -18.21
CA ALA A 195 -1.27 11.64 -19.59
C ALA A 195 -2.61 10.90 -19.69
N ALA A 196 -2.85 9.94 -18.79
CA ALA A 196 -4.13 9.22 -18.68
C ALA A 196 -5.22 10.00 -17.91
N GLY A 197 -4.89 11.18 -17.36
CA GLY A 197 -5.78 11.96 -16.50
C GLY A 197 -6.08 11.30 -15.15
N ALA A 198 -5.32 10.27 -14.75
CA ALA A 198 -5.59 9.49 -13.55
C ALA A 198 -5.11 10.18 -12.25
N ILE A 199 -4.14 11.09 -12.37
CA ILE A 199 -3.55 11.91 -11.30
C ILE A 199 -3.32 13.31 -11.87
N SER A 200 -3.34 14.35 -11.04
CA SER A 200 -3.03 15.70 -11.51
C SER A 200 -1.52 15.90 -11.74
N PRO A 201 -1.09 16.89 -12.55
CA PRO A 201 0.31 17.24 -12.66
C PRO A 201 0.96 17.65 -11.34
N ARG A 202 0.19 18.24 -10.42
CA ARG A 202 0.68 18.64 -9.09
C ARG A 202 0.94 17.41 -8.24
N GLU A 203 -0.08 16.58 -8.07
CA GLU A 203 0.01 15.35 -7.28
C GLU A 203 1.08 14.40 -7.83
N ALA A 204 1.27 14.35 -9.14
CA ALA A 204 2.36 13.58 -9.76
C ALA A 204 3.77 14.08 -9.37
N ARG A 205 3.95 15.41 -9.21
CA ARG A 205 5.21 15.99 -8.73
C ARG A 205 5.41 15.74 -7.25
N ASP A 206 4.35 15.91 -6.46
CA ASP A 206 4.39 15.72 -5.01
C ASP A 206 4.71 14.25 -4.68
N LEU A 207 4.07 13.29 -5.36
CA LEU A 207 4.39 11.87 -5.27
C LEU A 207 5.85 11.56 -5.65
N LEU A 208 6.35 12.12 -6.75
CA LEU A 208 7.75 11.91 -7.14
C LEU A 208 8.73 12.50 -6.11
N ALA A 209 8.43 13.67 -5.55
CA ALA A 209 9.26 14.29 -4.52
C ALA A 209 9.34 13.43 -3.25
N VAL A 210 8.20 12.88 -2.79
CA VAL A 210 8.18 11.93 -1.66
C VAL A 210 8.99 10.69 -1.98
N GLN A 211 8.86 10.16 -3.20
CA GLN A 211 9.62 8.98 -3.64
C GLN A 211 11.12 9.24 -3.75
N ASP A 212 11.56 10.43 -4.15
CA ASP A 212 12.97 10.77 -4.21
C ASP A 212 13.53 10.97 -2.80
N ALA A 213 12.78 11.62 -1.89
CA ALA A 213 13.20 11.86 -0.52
C ALA A 213 13.43 10.56 0.29
N GLY A 214 12.60 9.53 0.08
CA GLY A 214 12.74 8.24 0.78
C GLY A 214 13.57 7.19 0.03
N LEU A 215 14.16 7.52 -1.13
CA LEU A 215 14.66 6.50 -2.05
C LEU A 215 15.82 5.69 -1.47
N ASP A 216 16.72 6.35 -0.73
CA ASP A 216 17.85 5.69 -0.07
C ASP A 216 17.38 4.70 1.00
N ALA A 217 16.44 5.11 1.86
CA ALA A 217 15.83 4.21 2.85
C ALA A 217 15.14 3.02 2.16
N TYR A 218 14.43 3.26 1.05
CA TYR A 218 13.79 2.21 0.28
C TYR A 218 14.80 1.19 -0.29
N ILE A 219 15.91 1.62 -0.89
CA ILE A 219 16.85 0.70 -1.54
C ILE A 219 17.67 -0.14 -0.55
N ASP A 220 17.74 0.28 0.70
CA ASP A 220 18.41 -0.44 1.78
C ASP A 220 17.47 -1.27 2.64
N ARG A 221 16.16 -1.09 2.50
CA ARG A 221 15.17 -1.87 3.25
C ARG A 221 15.11 -3.32 2.76
N PRO A 222 15.30 -4.32 3.66
CA PRO A 222 15.05 -5.71 3.32
C PRO A 222 13.55 -5.93 3.14
N TYR A 223 13.21 -6.81 2.22
CA TYR A 223 11.82 -7.20 2.02
C TYR A 223 11.43 -8.28 3.01
N ARG A 224 10.19 -8.19 3.50
CA ARG A 224 9.58 -9.33 4.19
C ARG A 224 9.51 -10.49 3.20
N THR A 225 10.10 -11.63 3.57
CA THR A 225 9.93 -12.90 2.84
C THR A 225 8.45 -13.30 2.84
N SER A 226 8.05 -14.23 1.97
CA SER A 226 6.67 -14.76 1.99
C SER A 226 6.29 -15.33 3.36
N ALA A 227 7.24 -15.95 4.06
CA ALA A 227 7.05 -16.42 5.43
C ALA A 227 6.86 -15.27 6.43
N GLN A 228 7.64 -14.19 6.31
CA GLN A 228 7.47 -13.00 7.15
C GLN A 228 6.19 -12.23 6.84
N GLN A 229 5.75 -12.21 5.58
CA GLN A 229 4.46 -11.64 5.19
C GLN A 229 3.30 -12.46 5.75
N ALA A 230 3.38 -13.80 5.69
CA ALA A 230 2.40 -14.69 6.31
C ALA A 230 2.36 -14.52 7.83
N CYS A 231 3.53 -14.42 8.49
CA CYS A 231 3.63 -14.17 9.93
C CYS A 231 3.02 -12.81 10.30
N TYR A 232 3.35 -11.76 9.55
CA TYR A 232 2.81 -10.42 9.75
C TYR A 232 1.29 -10.37 9.55
N ALA A 233 0.77 -11.02 8.50
CA ALA A 233 -0.67 -11.15 8.29
C ALA A 233 -1.33 -11.89 9.46
N GLY A 234 -0.68 -12.93 9.98
CA GLY A 234 -1.08 -13.71 11.16
C GLY A 234 -1.10 -12.93 12.48
N GLN A 235 -0.17 -12.01 12.70
CA GLN A 235 -0.06 -11.25 13.96
C GLN A 235 -1.17 -10.21 14.15
N HIS A 236 -1.75 -9.67 13.08
CA HIS A 236 -2.90 -8.75 13.15
C HIS A 236 -4.22 -9.43 13.54
N HIS A 237 -4.19 -10.72 13.89
CA HIS A 237 -5.33 -11.49 14.38
C HIS A 237 -5.44 -11.57 15.90
N HIS A 238 -4.37 -11.25 16.64
CA HIS A 238 -4.35 -11.40 18.09
C HIS A 238 -4.21 -10.03 18.77
N ASP A 239 -5.34 -9.32 18.96
CA ASP A 239 -5.46 -8.19 19.91
C ASP A 239 -5.40 -8.71 21.38
N GLY A 240 -4.53 -9.67 21.67
CA GLY A 240 -4.42 -10.38 22.94
C GLY A 240 -3.01 -10.90 23.21
N GLY A 241 -2.07 -9.99 23.48
CA GLY A 241 -0.90 -10.25 24.32
C GLY A 241 0.02 -11.43 23.97
N HIS A 242 0.29 -11.71 22.69
CA HIS A 242 1.34 -12.67 22.32
C HIS A 242 2.69 -12.00 22.03
N ASP A 243 3.74 -12.61 22.61
CA ASP A 243 5.12 -12.16 22.61
C ASP A 243 5.66 -12.07 21.16
N SER A 244 6.05 -10.87 20.76
CA SER A 244 6.59 -10.51 19.43
C SER A 244 7.87 -11.25 18.99
N ARG A 245 8.35 -12.22 19.79
CA ARG A 245 9.62 -12.94 19.62
C ARG A 245 9.57 -14.16 18.71
N GLU A 246 8.40 -14.62 18.27
CA GLU A 246 8.31 -15.85 17.45
C GLU A 246 8.37 -15.66 15.92
N CYS A 247 8.28 -14.43 15.40
CA CYS A 247 8.56 -14.22 13.97
C CYS A 247 10.08 -14.05 13.77
N PRO A 248 10.76 -14.92 12.99
CA PRO A 248 12.18 -14.75 12.72
C PRO A 248 12.43 -13.42 11.98
N GLY A 249 13.13 -12.49 12.66
CA GLY A 249 13.64 -11.24 12.09
C GLY A 249 12.86 -9.96 12.40
N THR A 250 12.00 -9.92 13.43
CA THR A 250 11.26 -8.71 13.86
C THR A 250 12.08 -7.70 14.69
N GLY A 251 13.39 -7.93 14.89
CA GLY A 251 14.29 -7.09 15.71
C GLY A 251 14.59 -5.67 15.20
N GLY A 252 13.70 -5.08 14.41
CA GLY A 252 13.70 -3.65 14.09
C GLY A 252 12.28 -3.14 14.26
N GLN A 253 12.02 -2.45 15.38
CA GLN A 253 10.82 -1.65 15.57
C GLN A 253 10.80 -0.60 14.46
N MET A 254 9.89 -0.79 13.51
CA MET A 254 9.86 -0.04 12.25
C MET A 254 8.95 1.17 12.40
N ASP A 255 9.55 2.35 12.55
CA ASP A 255 8.87 3.62 12.30
C ASP A 255 8.38 3.63 10.84
N MET A 256 7.08 3.90 10.68
CA MET A 256 6.50 4.22 9.40
C MET A 256 6.54 5.74 9.27
N SER A 257 7.43 6.24 8.44
CA SER A 257 7.41 7.60 7.91
C SER A 257 7.96 7.57 6.49
#